data_AF-A0A8S0FM59-F1
#
_entry.id   AF-A0A8S0FM59-F1
#
_cell.length_a   1.000
_cell.length_b   1.000
_cell.length_c   1.000
_cell.angle_alpha   90.00
_cell.angle_beta   90.00
_cell.angle_gamma   90.00
#
_symmetry.space_group_name_H-M   'P 1'
#
loop_
_entity.id
_entity.type
_entity.pdbx_description
1 polymer ?
#
loop_
_entity_poly.entity_id
_entity_poly.type
_entity_poly.pdbx_seq_one_letter_code
_entity_poly.pdbx_strand_id
1 'polypeptide(L)'
;MTLPSEKPATDVAAQCFLNALIRETTDWKLTEYPPDELLIPLDEQKSLHFRVAYFSPTQHHRFAFPARLVTASGSYPVDFTTLSRLIIDKLRHQLFLPVPLCETFHQRVLESHVHTQQAIDARHDWAALREKALNFGEA
;
A
#
# COMPACT_ATOMS: atom_id res chain seq x y z
N MET A 1 20.06 -25.15 9.31
CA MET A 1 18.78 -24.79 8.68
C MET A 1 18.22 -23.59 9.42
N THR A 2 18.45 -22.39 8.90
CA THR A 2 17.78 -21.17 9.36
C THR A 2 16.50 -21.04 8.56
N LEU A 3 15.35 -21.19 9.23
CA LEU A 3 14.05 -20.84 8.65
C LEU A 3 14.13 -19.39 8.15
N PRO A 4 13.70 -19.07 6.91
CA PRO A 4 13.53 -17.69 6.54
C PRO A 4 12.46 -17.10 7.46
N SER A 5 12.88 -16.24 8.38
CA SER A 5 11.99 -15.30 9.03
C SER A 5 11.49 -14.37 7.92
N GLU A 6 10.41 -14.76 7.23
CA GLU A 6 9.66 -13.88 6.33
C GLU A 6 9.08 -12.75 7.18
N LYS A 7 9.90 -11.75 7.51
CA LYS A 7 9.38 -10.45 7.91
C LYS A 7 8.47 -10.02 6.77
N PRO A 8 7.20 -9.65 7.04
CA PRO A 8 6.36 -9.07 6.01
C PRO A 8 7.11 -7.90 5.37
N ALA A 9 7.16 -7.89 4.04
CA ALA A 9 7.86 -6.85 3.31
C ALA A 9 7.21 -5.51 3.67
N THR A 10 8.03 -4.55 4.10
CA THR A 10 7.57 -3.19 4.39
C THR A 10 7.72 -2.38 3.11
N ASP A 11 6.61 -1.87 2.60
CA ASP A 11 6.60 -0.97 1.46
C ASP A 11 6.03 0.39 1.89
N VAL A 12 6.94 1.29 2.27
CA VAL A 12 6.58 2.63 2.78
C VAL A 12 6.01 3.53 1.69
N ALA A 13 6.36 3.30 0.42
CA ALA A 13 5.83 4.07 -0.70
C ALA A 13 4.38 3.66 -0.99
N ALA A 14 4.10 2.35 -1.02
CA ALA A 14 2.73 1.84 -1.13
C ALA A 14 1.87 2.28 0.06
N GLN A 15 2.45 2.37 1.26
CA GLN A 15 1.75 2.85 2.45
C GLN A 15 1.22 4.28 2.30
N CYS A 16 1.98 5.17 1.64
CA CYS A 16 1.53 6.54 1.37
C CYS A 16 0.29 6.57 0.47
N PHE A 17 0.31 5.79 -0.62
CA PHE A 17 -0.84 5.67 -1.54
C PHE A 17 -2.09 5.16 -0.80
N LEU A 18 -1.94 4.08 -0.03
CA LEU A 18 -3.07 3.46 0.67
C LEU A 18 -3.59 4.34 1.83
N ASN A 19 -2.71 4.95 2.62
CA ASN A 19 -3.14 5.81 3.73
C ASN A 19 -3.88 7.06 3.25
N ALA A 20 -3.44 7.65 2.12
CA ALA A 20 -4.15 8.76 1.49
C ALA A 20 -5.55 8.31 1.01
N LEU A 21 -5.63 7.19 0.29
CA LEU A 21 -6.89 6.63 -0.18
C LEU A 21 -7.88 6.35 0.97
N ILE A 22 -7.42 5.70 2.04
CA ILE A 22 -8.27 5.33 3.19
C ILE A 22 -8.77 6.57 3.93
N ARG A 23 -7.95 7.64 4.00
CA ARG A 23 -8.35 8.90 4.62
C ARG A 23 -9.41 9.63 3.79
N GLU A 24 -9.34 9.56 2.48
CA GLU A 24 -10.20 10.31 1.55
C GLU A 24 -11.45 9.52 1.12
N THR A 25 -11.59 8.26 1.54
CA THR A 25 -12.71 7.40 1.15
C THR A 25 -13.34 6.72 2.36
N THR A 26 -14.59 6.29 2.20
CA THR A 26 -15.34 5.49 3.19
C THR A 26 -15.65 4.08 2.70
N ASP A 27 -15.24 3.74 1.47
CA ASP A 27 -15.50 2.46 0.82
C ASP A 27 -14.40 1.43 1.12
N TRP A 28 -14.26 1.15 2.41
CA TRP A 28 -13.37 0.13 2.98
C TRP A 28 -13.97 -0.42 4.28
N LYS A 29 -13.50 -1.59 4.71
CA LYS A 29 -13.97 -2.26 5.95
C LYS A 29 -12.79 -2.81 6.72
N LEU A 30 -12.93 -2.92 8.04
CA LEU A 30 -12.01 -3.67 8.89
C LEU A 30 -12.67 -4.99 9.28
N THR A 31 -11.92 -6.10 9.30
CA THR A 31 -12.44 -7.37 9.84
C THR A 31 -12.75 -7.24 11.32
N GLU A 32 -13.78 -7.95 11.78
CA GLU A 32 -14.17 -7.99 13.20
C GLU A 32 -13.33 -8.98 14.02
N TYR A 33 -12.66 -9.92 13.35
CA TYR A 33 -11.92 -11.00 13.98
C TYR A 33 -10.46 -11.05 13.50
N PRO A 34 -9.51 -11.39 14.39
CA PRO A 34 -8.11 -11.52 14.02
C PRO A 34 -7.85 -12.63 12.97
N PRO A 35 -6.82 -12.47 12.12
CA PRO A 35 -5.96 -11.29 12.03
C PRO A 35 -6.71 -10.08 11.45
N ASP A 36 -6.39 -8.88 11.95
CA ASP A 36 -7.00 -7.64 11.47
C ASP A 36 -6.63 -7.43 9.99
N GLU A 37 -7.64 -7.37 9.12
CA GLU A 37 -7.48 -7.04 7.71
C GLU A 37 -8.33 -5.81 7.36
N LEU A 38 -7.75 -4.92 6.56
CA LEU A 38 -8.48 -3.85 5.90
C LEU A 38 -8.86 -4.32 4.50
N LEU A 39 -10.14 -4.23 4.17
CA LEU A 39 -10.70 -4.63 2.90
C LEU A 39 -11.05 -3.41 2.08
N ILE A 40 -10.65 -3.42 0.81
CA ILE A 40 -11.13 -2.47 -0.20
C ILE A 40 -11.92 -3.28 -1.24
N PRO A 41 -13.26 -3.19 -1.26
CA PRO A 41 -14.08 -3.83 -2.29
C PRO A 41 -13.67 -3.30 -3.68
N LEU A 42 -13.60 -4.15 -4.70
CA LEU A 42 -13.36 -3.72 -6.09
C LEU A 42 -14.67 -3.75 -6.90
N ASP A 43 -15.43 -4.83 -6.72
CA ASP A 43 -16.76 -5.05 -7.29
C ASP A 43 -17.56 -6.00 -6.35
N GLU A 44 -18.69 -6.54 -6.80
CA GLU A 44 -19.53 -7.45 -6.00
C GLU A 44 -18.86 -8.80 -5.66
N GLN A 45 -17.84 -9.20 -6.42
CA GLN A 45 -17.21 -10.52 -6.34
C GLN A 45 -15.73 -10.47 -5.95
N LYS A 46 -15.14 -9.27 -5.87
CA LYS A 46 -13.70 -9.09 -5.68
C LYS A 46 -13.40 -8.01 -4.64
N SER A 47 -12.38 -8.26 -3.83
CA SER A 47 -11.85 -7.30 -2.85
C SER A 47 -10.34 -7.44 -2.70
N LEU A 48 -9.68 -6.33 -2.39
CA LEU A 48 -8.29 -6.33 -1.92
C LEU A 48 -8.29 -6.43 -0.40
N HIS A 49 -7.48 -7.34 0.13
CA HIS A 49 -7.28 -7.57 1.55
C HIS A 49 -5.86 -7.21 1.94
N PHE A 50 -5.74 -6.36 2.96
CA PHE A 50 -4.48 -5.88 3.51
C PHE A 50 -4.39 -6.30 4.97
N ARG A 51 -3.44 -7.16 5.31
CA ARG A 51 -3.15 -7.46 6.72
C ARG A 51 -2.66 -6.19 7.41
N VAL A 52 -3.25 -5.87 8.56
CA VAL A 52 -2.95 -4.66 9.31
C VAL A 52 -1.93 -4.97 10.40
N ALA A 53 -0.72 -4.44 10.26
CA ALA A 53 0.33 -4.52 11.27
C ALA A 53 0.23 -3.39 12.32
N TYR A 54 -0.47 -2.29 11.99
CA TYR A 54 -0.85 -1.23 12.92
C TYR A 54 -2.04 -0.45 12.34
N PHE A 55 -3.16 -0.43 13.08
CA PHE A 55 -4.30 0.41 12.74
C PHE A 55 -4.19 1.76 13.44
N SER A 56 -4.44 2.86 12.73
CA SER A 56 -4.30 4.22 13.25
C SER A 56 -5.62 4.98 13.14
N PRO A 57 -6.08 5.65 14.23
CA PRO A 57 -7.27 6.51 14.16
C PRO A 57 -7.05 7.78 13.32
N THR A 58 -5.79 8.11 13.00
CA THR A 58 -5.40 9.23 12.13
C THR A 58 -4.93 8.78 10.75
N GLN A 59 -5.26 7.54 10.38
CA GLN A 59 -5.00 6.92 9.07
C GLN A 59 -3.51 6.76 8.72
N HIS A 60 -2.62 6.86 9.71
CA HIS A 60 -1.22 6.44 9.60
C HIS A 60 -1.11 4.92 9.81
N HIS A 61 -1.81 4.14 8.97
CA HIS A 61 -1.80 2.68 9.06
C HIS A 61 -0.44 2.12 8.65
N ARG A 62 -0.19 0.87 9.06
CA ARG A 62 0.91 0.04 8.55
C ARG A 62 0.35 -1.31 8.11
N PHE A 63 0.48 -1.62 6.82
CA PHE A 63 0.09 -2.90 6.24
C PHE A 63 1.28 -3.85 6.16
N ALA A 64 0.98 -5.15 6.22
CA ALA A 64 1.92 -6.22 5.93
C ALA A 64 1.69 -6.70 4.49
N PHE A 65 2.69 -6.55 3.63
CA PHE A 65 2.64 -6.97 2.23
C PHE A 65 3.14 -8.42 2.06
N PRO A 66 2.71 -9.13 0.99
CA PRO A 66 1.87 -8.67 -0.11
C PRO A 66 0.38 -8.55 0.27
N ALA A 67 -0.34 -7.66 -0.43
CA ALA A 67 -1.80 -7.63 -0.39
C ALA A 67 -2.36 -8.88 -1.07
N ARG A 68 -3.62 -9.23 -0.78
CA ARG A 68 -4.29 -10.37 -1.42
C ARG A 68 -5.51 -9.89 -2.19
N LEU A 69 -5.64 -10.31 -3.44
CA LEU A 69 -6.90 -10.21 -4.17
C LEU A 69 -7.74 -11.44 -3.86
N VAL A 70 -8.92 -11.22 -3.31
CA VAL A 70 -9.92 -12.24 -2.98
C VAL A 70 -11.00 -12.21 -4.05
N THR A 71 -11.31 -13.38 -4.59
CA THR A 71 -12.36 -13.60 -5.59
C THR A 71 -13.18 -14.83 -5.23
N ALA A 72 -14.24 -15.10 -5.99
CA ALA A 72 -15.01 -16.34 -5.86
C ALA A 72 -14.19 -17.62 -6.06
N SER A 73 -13.08 -17.56 -6.80
CA SER A 73 -12.22 -18.72 -7.11
C SER A 73 -11.05 -18.91 -6.13
N GLY A 74 -10.84 -17.97 -5.20
CA GLY A 74 -9.81 -18.08 -4.18
C GLY A 74 -9.16 -16.75 -3.82
N SER A 75 -7.99 -16.83 -3.19
CA SER A 75 -7.24 -15.66 -2.74
C SER A 75 -5.78 -15.78 -3.13
N TYR A 76 -5.25 -14.76 -3.80
CA TYR A 76 -3.90 -14.76 -4.34
C TYR A 76 -3.16 -13.46 -4.02
N PRO A 77 -1.83 -13.52 -3.77
CA PRO A 77 -1.03 -12.33 -3.52
C PRO A 77 -0.97 -11.45 -4.77
N VAL A 78 -0.96 -10.13 -4.57
CA VAL A 78 -0.78 -9.13 -5.62
C VAL A 78 0.29 -8.12 -5.21
N ASP A 79 1.08 -7.69 -6.19
CA ASP A 79 2.09 -6.65 -6.00
C ASP A 79 1.47 -5.24 -6.03
N PHE A 80 2.30 -4.23 -5.72
CA PHE A 80 1.84 -2.84 -5.68
C PHE A 80 1.32 -2.37 -7.04
N THR A 81 2.01 -2.71 -8.14
CA THR A 81 1.60 -2.37 -9.51
C THR A 81 0.20 -2.86 -9.83
N THR A 82 -0.11 -4.11 -9.47
CA THR A 82 -1.41 -4.72 -9.74
C THR A 82 -2.49 -4.12 -8.85
N LEU A 83 -2.24 -3.98 -7.55
CA LEU A 83 -3.26 -3.44 -6.64
C LEU A 83 -3.58 -1.96 -6.92
N SER A 84 -2.58 -1.12 -7.24
CA SER A 84 -2.82 0.29 -7.57
C SER A 84 -3.65 0.43 -8.83
N ARG A 85 -3.36 -0.38 -9.86
CA ARG A 85 -4.14 -0.43 -11.10
C ARG A 85 -5.61 -0.78 -10.82
N LEU A 86 -5.87 -1.82 -10.04
CA LEU A 86 -7.23 -2.26 -9.70
C LEU A 86 -8.04 -1.17 -8.97
N ILE A 87 -7.41 -0.48 -8.02
CA ILE A 87 -8.04 0.63 -7.30
C ILE A 87 -8.36 1.79 -8.25
N ILE A 88 -7.42 2.15 -9.13
CA ILE A 88 -7.62 3.24 -10.09
C ILE A 88 -8.72 2.88 -11.10
N ASP A 89 -8.78 1.64 -11.58
CA ASP A 89 -9.86 1.18 -12.45
C ASP A 89 -11.23 1.24 -11.77
N LYS A 90 -11.31 0.82 -10.50
CA LYS A 90 -12.51 0.98 -9.68
C LYS A 90 -12.94 2.45 -9.63
N LEU A 91 -12.04 3.36 -9.26
CA LEU A 91 -12.33 4.79 -9.17
C LEU A 91 -12.72 5.40 -10.51
N ARG A 92 -12.07 4.97 -11.60
CA ARG A 92 -12.40 5.38 -12.97
C ARG A 92 -13.86 5.08 -13.30
N HIS A 93 -14.34 3.89 -12.95
CA HIS A 93 -15.73 3.51 -13.16
C HIS A 93 -16.69 4.25 -12.21
N GLN A 94 -16.36 4.37 -10.93
CA GLN A 94 -17.21 5.05 -9.94
C GLN A 94 -17.40 6.55 -10.24
N LEU A 95 -16.35 7.21 -10.75
CA LEU A 95 -16.32 8.65 -10.97
C LEU A 95 -16.37 9.06 -12.45
N PHE A 96 -16.57 8.11 -13.36
CA PHE A 96 -16.61 8.32 -14.81
C PHE A 96 -15.38 9.09 -15.36
N LEU A 97 -14.19 8.74 -14.86
CA LEU A 97 -12.95 9.47 -15.20
C LEU A 97 -12.43 9.11 -16.60
N PRO A 98 -11.80 10.06 -17.32
CA PRO A 98 -11.13 9.77 -18.58
C PRO A 98 -9.98 8.78 -18.42
N VAL A 99 -9.88 7.79 -19.32
CA VAL A 99 -8.78 6.82 -19.33
C VAL A 99 -7.40 7.49 -19.35
N PRO A 100 -7.12 8.52 -20.20
CA PRO A 100 -5.79 9.13 -20.22
C PRO A 100 -5.37 9.77 -18.90
N LEU A 101 -6.34 10.32 -18.14
CA LEU A 101 -6.09 10.89 -16.82
C LEU A 101 -5.69 9.79 -15.82
N CYS A 102 -6.41 8.67 -15.83
CA CYS A 102 -6.14 7.53 -14.94
C CYS A 102 -4.78 6.88 -15.25
N GLU A 103 -4.42 6.73 -16.52
CA GLU A 103 -3.10 6.24 -16.93
C GLU A 103 -1.98 7.16 -16.45
N THR A 104 -2.13 8.47 -16.65
CA THR A 104 -1.14 9.46 -16.21
C THR A 104 -0.97 9.43 -14.69
N PHE A 105 -2.08 9.31 -13.95
CA PHE A 105 -2.03 9.20 -12.50
C PHE A 105 -1.32 7.91 -12.06
N HIS A 106 -1.68 6.77 -12.63
CA HIS A 106 -1.05 5.49 -12.30
C HIS A 106 0.45 5.49 -12.60
N GLN A 107 0.85 6.02 -13.76
CA GLN A 107 2.25 6.12 -14.14
C GLN A 107 3.05 6.91 -13.10
N ARG A 108 2.57 8.07 -12.66
CA ARG A 108 3.25 8.90 -11.64
C ARG A 108 3.33 8.22 -10.28
N VAL A 109 2.30 7.45 -9.90
CA VAL A 109 2.33 6.62 -8.68
C VAL A 109 3.46 5.60 -8.75
N LEU A 110 3.60 4.90 -9.88
CA LEU A 110 4.66 3.91 -10.07
C LEU A 110 6.05 4.56 -10.16
N GLU A 111 6.20 5.68 -10.86
CA GLU A 111 7.45 6.44 -10.91
C GLU A 111 7.90 6.84 -9.50
N SER A 112 7.01 7.39 -8.68
CA SER A 112 7.32 7.76 -7.30
C SER A 112 7.68 6.55 -6.43
N HIS A 113 7.00 5.42 -6.63
CA HIS A 113 7.28 4.17 -5.91
C HIS A 113 8.71 3.67 -6.23
N VAL A 114 9.06 3.62 -7.51
CA VAL A 114 10.40 3.23 -7.97
C VAL A 114 11.48 4.18 -7.47
N HIS A 115 11.28 5.50 -7.60
CA HIS A 115 12.25 6.49 -7.11
C HIS A 115 12.47 6.37 -5.60
N THR A 116 11.42 6.07 -4.84
CA THR A 116 11.54 5.86 -3.39
C THR A 116 12.37 4.62 -3.07
N GLN A 117 12.15 3.51 -3.78
CA GLN A 117 12.96 2.31 -3.60
C GLN A 117 14.43 2.56 -3.95
N GLN A 118 14.71 3.25 -5.07
CA GLN A 118 16.06 3.65 -5.45
C GLN A 118 16.75 4.51 -4.38
N ALA A 119 16.02 5.44 -3.77
CA ALA A 119 16.54 6.26 -2.68
C ALA A 119 16.84 5.43 -1.42
N ILE A 120 15.96 4.47 -1.07
CA ILE A 120 16.18 3.55 0.06
C ILE A 120 17.44 2.70 -0.18
N ASP A 121 17.58 2.15 -1.38
CA ASP A 121 18.72 1.29 -1.74
C ASP A 121 20.04 2.08 -1.75
N ALA A 122 20.02 3.37 -2.09
CA ALA A 122 21.20 4.22 -2.10
C ALA A 122 21.60 4.75 -0.71
N ARG A 123 20.65 4.89 0.23
CA ARG A 123 20.84 5.56 1.52
C ARG A 123 21.13 4.59 2.67
N HIS A 124 22.22 3.83 2.56
CA HIS A 124 22.67 2.93 3.63
C HIS A 124 23.02 3.66 4.95
N ASP A 125 23.33 4.95 4.86
CA ASP A 125 23.58 5.84 6.01
C ASP A 125 22.30 6.15 6.81
N TRP A 126 21.12 5.95 6.23
CA TRP A 126 19.85 6.37 6.83
C TRP A 126 19.56 5.71 8.18
N ALA A 127 20.03 4.47 8.38
CA ALA A 127 19.84 3.79 9.65
C ALA A 127 20.69 4.39 10.79
N ALA A 128 21.91 4.85 10.48
CA ALA A 128 22.85 5.44 11.44
C ALA A 128 22.40 6.84 11.91
N LEU A 129 21.49 7.49 11.18
CA LEU A 129 20.86 8.74 11.61
C LEU A 129 20.11 8.61 12.95
N ARG A 130 19.77 7.38 13.39
CA ARG A 130 19.16 7.14 14.71
C ARG A 130 20.13 7.25 15.88
N GLU A 131 21.44 7.21 15.63
CA GLU A 131 22.47 7.10 16.67
C GLU A 131 22.79 8.44 17.36
N LYS A 132 22.38 9.56 16.75
CA LYS A 132 22.66 10.91 17.25
C LYS A 132 21.51 11.87 16.95
N ALA A 133 21.51 13.01 17.64
CA ALA A 133 20.65 14.12 17.27
C ALA A 133 21.04 14.65 15.88
N LEU A 134 20.03 14.91 15.05
CA LEU A 134 20.20 15.41 13.68
C LEU A 134 20.38 16.93 13.67
N ASN A 135 21.23 17.40 12.76
CA ASN A 135 21.28 18.82 12.41
C ASN A 135 20.26 19.14 11.30
N PHE A 136 20.12 20.43 10.96
CA PHE A 136 19.14 20.90 9.98
C PHE A 136 19.28 20.26 8.59
N GLY A 137 20.49 19.98 8.11
CA GLY A 137 20.69 19.35 6.79
C GLY A 137 20.44 17.84 6.77
N GLU A 138 20.42 17.19 7.94
CA GLU A 138 20.13 15.76 8.07
C GLU A 138 18.63 15.47 8.29
N ALA A 139 17.85 16.48 8.68
CA ALA A 139 16.43 16.38 9.06
C ALA A 139 15.45 16.65 7.92
#